data_AF-A0A7Y6UA15-F1
#
_entry.id   AF-A0A7Y6UA15-F1
#
_cell.length_a   1.000
_cell.length_b   1.000
_cell.length_c   1.000
_cell.angle_alpha   90.00
_cell.angle_beta   90.00
_cell.angle_gamma   90.00
#
_symmetry.space_group_name_H-M   'P 1'
#
loop_
_entity.id
_entity.type
_entity.pdbx_description
1 polymer ?
#
loop_
_entity_poly.entity_id
_entity_poly.type
_entity_poly.pdbx_seq_one_letter_code
_entity_poly.pdbx_strand_id
1 'polypeptide(L)'
;MRLGIMFLGMILATVLGLVACDEHRDFPDTGMKVGHILCTDGKVMSYEDYSLSGKEAIAVVFHLNRDEAMAGNGYAVYLHDLAPEAFADSIGIAQGTSADLAALDGNENTFALYETTETSSPIAEQVFELWKYGQSAYVPSVAQMRLLYASREAVNPYIEQCGGMPIPDSANECWYWTSTEVAGQETAKAWLYSTGSGTIQETPKWQAHKVRPIITLSE
;
A
#
# COMPACT_ATOMS: atom_id res chain seq x y z
N MET A 1 89.44 26.19 24.69
CA MET A 1 88.75 26.30 26.00
C MET A 1 87.43 27.02 25.75
N ARG A 2 86.30 26.31 25.97
CA ARG A 2 84.91 26.74 26.33
C ARG A 2 84.47 28.19 26.02
N LEU A 3 83.24 28.54 25.60
CA LEU A 3 81.91 27.91 25.54
C LEU A 3 80.90 29.01 25.09
N GLY A 4 79.77 28.63 24.47
CA GLY A 4 78.51 29.43 24.47
C GLY A 4 77.98 29.75 23.07
N ILE A 5 77.13 28.92 22.44
CA ILE A 5 75.65 28.84 22.54
C ILE A 5 74.95 30.21 22.37
N MET A 6 74.29 30.41 21.22
CA MET A 6 73.03 31.15 21.14
C MET A 6 72.20 30.64 19.94
N PHE A 7 71.00 30.16 20.24
CA PHE A 7 69.95 29.72 19.34
C PHE A 7 69.36 30.90 18.55
N LEU A 8 68.97 30.67 17.28
CA LEU A 8 67.77 31.31 16.74
C LEU A 8 67.18 30.42 15.62
N GLY A 9 66.06 29.77 15.92
CA GLY A 9 65.31 28.94 14.99
C GLY A 9 64.51 29.78 13.99
N MET A 10 64.45 29.32 12.74
CA MET A 10 63.59 29.85 11.70
C MET A 10 62.74 28.69 11.18
N ILE A 11 61.44 28.70 11.55
CA ILE A 11 60.44 27.71 11.15
C ILE A 11 59.95 28.05 9.74
N LEU A 12 60.12 27.11 8.80
CA LEU A 12 59.62 27.20 7.44
C LEU A 12 58.14 26.76 7.42
N ALA A 13 57.22 27.71 7.19
CA ALA A 13 55.80 27.41 7.05
C ALA A 13 55.50 26.93 5.62
N THR A 14 55.27 25.63 5.46
CA THR A 14 54.71 25.02 4.24
C THR A 14 53.20 25.16 4.25
N VAL A 15 52.66 26.03 3.38
CA VAL A 15 51.22 26.10 3.09
C VAL A 15 50.88 24.95 2.13
N LEU A 16 50.35 23.84 2.65
CA LEU A 16 49.62 22.89 1.84
C LEU A 16 48.17 23.39 1.70
N GLY A 17 47.79 23.78 0.49
CA GLY A 17 46.41 24.06 0.14
C GLY A 17 45.59 22.78 0.25
N LEU A 18 44.61 22.77 1.16
CA LEU A 18 43.59 21.74 1.21
C LEU A 18 42.61 21.98 0.07
N VAL A 19 42.75 21.23 -1.03
CA VAL A 19 41.71 21.11 -2.03
C VAL A 19 40.69 20.12 -1.45
N ALA A 20 39.61 20.64 -0.89
CA ALA A 20 38.46 19.82 -0.53
C ALA A 20 37.76 19.40 -1.83
N CYS A 21 38.10 18.21 -2.34
CA CYS A 21 37.29 17.53 -3.34
C CYS A 21 36.08 16.93 -2.63
N ASP A 22 35.05 17.75 -2.38
CA ASP A 22 33.74 17.23 -1.98
C ASP A 22 32.99 16.84 -3.26
N GLU A 23 33.29 15.64 -3.77
CA GLU A 23 32.50 15.03 -4.83
C GLU A 23 31.21 14.52 -4.19
N HIS A 24 30.16 15.33 -4.28
CA HIS A 24 28.80 14.95 -3.87
C HIS A 24 28.36 13.80 -4.80
N ARG A 25 28.56 12.56 -4.36
CA ARG A 25 28.06 11.38 -5.06
C ARG A 25 26.55 11.36 -4.88
N ASP A 26 25.82 11.81 -5.89
CA ASP A 26 24.40 11.53 -6.03
C ASP A 26 24.24 10.00 -6.14
N PHE A 27 23.95 9.36 -5.02
CA PHE A 27 23.50 7.98 -5.03
C PHE A 27 22.09 7.96 -5.64
N PRO A 28 21.82 7.10 -6.63
CA PRO A 28 20.46 7.00 -7.15
C PRO A 28 19.54 6.63 -5.98
N ASP A 29 18.48 7.41 -5.80
CA ASP A 29 17.44 7.13 -4.83
C ASP A 29 16.69 5.87 -5.27
N THR A 30 17.12 4.73 -4.74
CA THR A 30 16.53 3.41 -5.01
C THR A 30 15.36 3.08 -4.08
N GLY A 31 14.91 4.05 -3.28
CA GLY A 31 13.80 3.86 -2.36
C GLY A 31 12.49 3.60 -3.08
N MET A 32 11.64 2.74 -2.51
CA MET A 32 10.26 2.58 -2.95
C MET A 32 9.48 3.89 -2.73
N LYS A 33 8.62 4.28 -3.68
CA LYS A 33 7.81 5.51 -3.62
C LYS A 33 6.36 5.25 -3.96
N VAL A 34 5.46 6.10 -3.45
CA VAL A 34 4.08 6.17 -3.95
C VAL A 34 4.11 6.43 -5.47
N GLY A 35 3.29 5.69 -6.21
CA GLY A 35 3.28 5.70 -7.68
C GLY A 35 4.20 4.66 -8.32
N HIS A 36 5.07 3.98 -7.56
CA HIS A 36 5.83 2.85 -8.11
C HIS A 36 4.91 1.68 -8.49
N ILE A 37 5.33 0.91 -9.47
CA ILE A 37 4.57 -0.15 -10.10
C ILE A 37 5.00 -1.50 -9.55
N LEU A 38 4.04 -2.24 -8.98
CA LEU A 38 4.21 -3.64 -8.59
C LEU A 38 3.89 -4.53 -9.79
N CYS A 39 4.85 -5.38 -10.16
CA CYS A 39 4.76 -6.29 -11.29
C CYS A 39 4.38 -7.73 -10.87
N THR A 40 3.98 -8.56 -11.83
CA THR A 40 3.66 -9.99 -11.62
C THR A 40 4.82 -10.79 -11.01
N ASP A 41 6.07 -10.38 -11.20
CA ASP A 41 7.25 -11.04 -10.62
C ASP A 41 7.60 -10.57 -9.20
N GLY A 42 6.73 -9.77 -8.56
CA GLY A 42 6.93 -9.27 -7.20
C GLY A 42 7.81 -8.02 -7.10
N LYS A 43 8.45 -7.58 -8.19
CA LYS A 43 9.30 -6.40 -8.14
C LYS A 43 8.50 -5.11 -8.20
N VAL A 44 8.94 -4.13 -7.42
CA VAL A 44 8.43 -2.76 -7.41
C VAL A 44 9.47 -1.85 -8.05
N MET A 45 9.06 -0.99 -8.98
CA MET A 45 9.95 -0.05 -9.68
C MET A 45 9.26 1.24 -10.08
N SER A 46 10.03 2.24 -10.50
CA SER A 46 9.48 3.48 -11.08
C SER A 46 8.64 3.18 -12.33
N TYR A 47 7.75 4.10 -12.71
CA TYR A 47 7.01 3.94 -13.96
C TYR A 47 7.93 3.93 -15.18
N GLU A 48 8.97 4.78 -15.15
CA GLU A 48 9.98 4.88 -16.19
C GLU A 48 10.69 3.54 -16.41
N ASP A 49 11.15 2.91 -15.33
CA ASP A 49 11.79 1.59 -15.39
C ASP A 49 10.79 0.52 -15.83
N TYR A 50 9.56 0.56 -15.31
CA TYR A 50 8.49 -0.36 -15.70
C TYR A 50 8.23 -0.31 -17.20
N SER A 51 8.11 0.89 -17.78
CA SER A 51 7.82 1.11 -19.21
C SER A 51 8.89 0.51 -20.13
N LEU A 52 10.12 0.35 -19.63
CA LEU A 52 11.26 -0.23 -20.36
C LEU A 52 11.49 -1.72 -20.02
N SER A 53 10.84 -2.24 -18.98
CA SER A 53 11.11 -3.57 -18.43
C SER A 53 10.48 -4.73 -19.20
N GLY A 54 9.42 -4.46 -19.97
CA GLY A 54 8.60 -5.50 -20.62
C GLY A 54 7.79 -6.37 -19.65
N LYS A 55 7.70 -5.98 -18.37
CA LYS A 55 6.92 -6.69 -17.36
C LYS A 55 5.45 -6.32 -17.41
N GLU A 56 4.65 -7.11 -16.70
CA GLU A 56 3.22 -6.86 -16.51
C GLU A 56 2.97 -6.23 -15.14
N ALA A 57 2.35 -5.05 -15.13
CA ALA A 57 1.90 -4.37 -13.92
C ALA A 57 0.63 -5.02 -13.38
N ILE A 58 0.52 -5.07 -12.04
CA ILE A 58 -0.69 -5.56 -11.37
C ILE A 58 -1.24 -4.59 -10.33
N ALA A 59 -0.38 -3.73 -9.77
CA ALA A 59 -0.78 -2.77 -8.75
C ALA A 59 0.15 -1.55 -8.71
N VAL A 60 -0.32 -0.48 -8.07
CA VAL A 60 0.41 0.77 -7.86
C VAL A 60 0.58 1.02 -6.37
N VAL A 61 1.79 1.34 -5.92
CA VAL A 61 2.07 1.69 -4.52
C VAL A 61 1.33 2.97 -4.15
N PHE A 62 0.50 2.93 -3.12
CA PHE A 62 -0.27 4.11 -2.66
C PHE A 62 0.08 4.55 -1.24
N HIS A 63 0.76 3.70 -0.47
CA HIS A 63 1.16 3.99 0.89
C HIS A 63 2.50 3.32 1.22
N LEU A 64 3.32 3.99 2.03
CA LEU A 64 4.54 3.44 2.60
C LEU A 64 4.48 3.55 4.11
N ASN A 65 4.77 2.44 4.79
CA ASN A 65 4.84 2.41 6.24
C ASN A 65 6.08 3.21 6.68
N ARG A 66 5.90 4.06 7.69
CA ARG A 66 6.99 4.87 8.26
C ARG A 66 7.60 4.26 9.52
N ASP A 67 6.97 3.20 10.02
CA ASP A 67 7.35 2.51 11.24
C ASP A 67 7.76 1.08 10.88
N GLU A 68 9.00 0.72 11.19
CA GLU A 68 9.56 -0.62 10.95
C GLU A 68 8.85 -1.71 11.78
N ALA A 69 8.10 -1.33 12.82
CA ALA A 69 7.28 -2.28 13.60
C ALA A 69 5.98 -2.68 12.89
N MET A 70 5.58 -1.98 11.82
CA MET A 70 4.40 -2.33 11.03
C MET A 70 4.70 -3.49 10.08
N ALA A 71 3.72 -4.36 9.86
CA ALA A 71 3.85 -5.45 8.92
C ALA A 71 4.00 -4.91 7.47
N GLY A 72 5.12 -5.23 6.84
CA GLY A 72 5.44 -4.84 5.47
C GLY A 72 5.88 -3.38 5.31
N ASN A 73 6.31 -3.04 4.10
CA ASN A 73 6.88 -1.73 3.74
C ASN A 73 5.81 -0.73 3.27
N GLY A 74 4.57 -1.17 3.08
CA GLY A 74 3.48 -0.33 2.59
C GLY A 74 2.40 -1.14 1.87
N TYR A 75 1.60 -0.43 1.08
CA TYR A 75 0.47 -1.01 0.36
C TYR A 75 0.47 -0.61 -1.11
N ALA A 76 0.09 -1.56 -1.96
CA ALA A 76 -0.20 -1.33 -3.37
C ALA A 76 -1.64 -1.69 -3.71
N VAL A 77 -2.26 -0.92 -4.61
CA VAL A 77 -3.66 -1.07 -5.02
C VAL A 77 -3.74 -1.68 -6.42
N TYR A 78 -4.60 -2.68 -6.60
CA TYR A 78 -4.78 -3.34 -7.90
C TYR A 78 -5.26 -2.38 -8.99
N LEU A 79 -4.86 -2.66 -10.24
CA LEU A 79 -5.22 -1.86 -11.41
C LEU A 79 -6.72 -1.87 -11.72
N HIS A 80 -7.47 -2.88 -11.28
CA HIS A 80 -8.89 -3.05 -11.60
C HIS A 80 -9.74 -3.37 -10.38
N ASP A 81 -11.02 -2.99 -10.45
CA ASP A 81 -12.05 -3.46 -9.52
C ASP A 81 -12.34 -4.94 -9.77
N LEU A 82 -12.72 -5.66 -8.71
CA LEU A 82 -13.37 -6.96 -8.83
C LEU A 82 -14.86 -6.82 -9.14
N ALA A 83 -15.48 -7.90 -9.63
CA ALA A 83 -16.92 -7.92 -9.86
C ALA A 83 -17.67 -7.68 -8.52
N PRO A 84 -18.79 -6.93 -8.55
CA PRO A 84 -19.58 -6.72 -7.35
C PRO A 84 -20.12 -8.04 -6.79
N GLU A 85 -19.81 -8.31 -5.54
CA GLU A 85 -20.25 -9.51 -4.83
C GLU A 85 -20.66 -9.19 -3.39
N ALA A 86 -21.33 -10.14 -2.75
CA ALA A 86 -21.73 -10.01 -1.35
C ALA A 86 -20.54 -10.14 -0.41
N PHE A 87 -20.59 -9.39 0.71
CA PHE A 87 -19.66 -9.60 1.81
C PHE A 87 -19.85 -10.99 2.44
N ALA A 88 -21.10 -11.43 2.53
CA ALA A 88 -21.48 -12.77 2.98
C ALA A 88 -22.76 -13.25 2.28
N ASP A 89 -22.83 -14.53 1.95
CA ASP A 89 -24.01 -15.13 1.30
C ASP A 89 -25.22 -15.25 2.23
N SER A 90 -24.99 -15.20 3.54
CA SER A 90 -26.05 -15.20 4.54
C SER A 90 -25.73 -14.28 5.72
N ILE A 91 -26.78 -13.79 6.37
CA ILE A 91 -26.70 -12.99 7.60
C ILE A 91 -26.96 -13.86 8.84
N GLY A 92 -26.56 -13.37 10.01
CA GLY A 92 -26.70 -14.03 11.31
C GLY A 92 -25.38 -14.54 11.89
N ILE A 93 -24.30 -14.46 11.12
CA ILE A 93 -22.96 -14.92 11.49
C ILE A 93 -21.98 -13.74 11.45
N ALA A 94 -21.29 -13.50 12.55
CA ALA A 94 -20.10 -12.66 12.57
C ALA A 94 -18.93 -13.48 12.02
N GLN A 95 -18.20 -12.94 11.04
CA GLN A 95 -17.15 -13.69 10.33
C GLN A 95 -15.75 -13.43 10.91
N GLY A 96 -15.69 -12.95 12.16
CA GLY A 96 -14.45 -12.81 12.91
C GLY A 96 -13.54 -11.66 12.45
N THR A 97 -14.04 -10.72 11.65
CA THR A 97 -13.26 -9.54 11.27
C THR A 97 -13.25 -8.51 12.40
N SER A 98 -12.32 -7.56 12.36
CA SER A 98 -12.36 -6.45 13.29
C SER A 98 -13.54 -5.51 12.99
N ALA A 99 -14.01 -4.87 14.05
CA ALA A 99 -14.91 -3.72 13.98
C ALA A 99 -14.17 -2.39 14.25
N ASP A 100 -12.84 -2.40 14.22
CA ASP A 100 -12.01 -1.23 14.47
C ASP A 100 -11.79 -0.44 13.17
N LEU A 101 -12.37 0.76 13.12
CA LEU A 101 -12.26 1.65 11.97
C LEU A 101 -10.84 2.20 11.75
N ALA A 102 -9.93 2.06 12.71
CA ALA A 102 -8.55 2.57 12.64
C ALA A 102 -7.52 1.47 12.36
N ALA A 103 -7.91 0.19 12.40
CA ALA A 103 -6.99 -0.92 12.21
C ALA A 103 -6.62 -1.13 10.73
N LEU A 104 -5.33 -1.36 10.46
CA LEU A 104 -4.78 -1.66 9.14
C LEU A 104 -4.68 -3.19 8.92
N ASP A 105 -5.81 -3.88 9.14
CA ASP A 105 -5.90 -5.33 9.31
C ASP A 105 -6.68 -6.03 8.18
N GLY A 106 -6.68 -5.43 6.99
CA GLY A 106 -7.48 -5.96 5.87
C GLY A 106 -7.11 -7.38 5.45
N ASN A 107 -5.84 -7.76 5.63
CA ASN A 107 -5.36 -9.10 5.31
C ASN A 107 -5.90 -10.12 6.33
N GLU A 108 -5.71 -9.84 7.62
CA GLU A 108 -6.22 -10.66 8.72
C GLU A 108 -7.74 -10.82 8.63
N ASN A 109 -8.47 -9.72 8.37
CA ASN A 109 -9.91 -9.76 8.17
C ASN A 109 -10.30 -10.61 6.95
N THR A 110 -9.61 -10.46 5.82
CA THR A 110 -9.93 -11.24 4.61
C THR A 110 -9.68 -12.74 4.82
N PHE A 111 -8.63 -13.09 5.57
CA PHE A 111 -8.40 -14.48 5.97
C PHE A 111 -9.53 -15.00 6.88
N ALA A 112 -9.96 -14.21 7.89
CA ALA A 112 -11.09 -14.56 8.76
C ALA A 112 -12.40 -14.77 7.96
N LEU A 113 -12.66 -13.91 6.97
CA LEU A 113 -13.79 -14.05 6.05
C LEU A 113 -13.73 -15.35 5.25
N TYR A 114 -12.55 -15.71 4.75
CA TYR A 114 -12.34 -16.91 3.93
C TYR A 114 -12.41 -18.21 4.75
N GLU A 115 -11.92 -18.21 6.00
CA GLU A 115 -11.91 -19.40 6.85
C GLU A 115 -13.25 -19.67 7.56
N THR A 116 -14.17 -18.70 7.59
CA THR A 116 -15.49 -18.88 8.21
C THR A 116 -16.28 -19.97 7.49
N THR A 117 -16.68 -21.02 8.21
CA THR A 117 -17.33 -22.20 7.62
C THR A 117 -18.87 -22.14 7.65
N GLU A 118 -19.41 -21.31 8.53
CA GLU A 118 -20.84 -21.17 8.79
C GLU A 118 -21.53 -20.30 7.73
N THR A 119 -20.78 -19.44 7.04
CA THR A 119 -21.22 -18.61 5.91
C THR A 119 -20.04 -18.31 5.00
N SER A 120 -20.23 -18.40 3.68
CA SER A 120 -19.21 -18.02 2.69
C SER A 120 -19.11 -16.50 2.55
N SER A 121 -17.92 -16.04 2.18
CA SER A 121 -17.66 -14.65 1.76
C SER A 121 -17.24 -14.62 0.29
N PRO A 122 -18.17 -14.33 -0.63
CA PRO A 122 -17.87 -14.22 -2.06
C PRO A 122 -16.75 -13.22 -2.40
N ILE A 123 -16.69 -12.08 -1.69
CA ILE A 123 -15.58 -11.12 -1.87
C ILE A 123 -14.23 -11.67 -1.42
N ALA A 124 -14.19 -12.49 -0.36
CA ALA A 124 -12.94 -13.11 0.08
C ALA A 124 -12.51 -14.19 -0.93
N GLU A 125 -13.44 -15.03 -1.38
CA GLU A 125 -13.19 -16.04 -2.42
C GLU A 125 -12.62 -15.41 -3.71
N GLN A 126 -13.24 -14.34 -4.23
CA GLN A 126 -12.74 -13.65 -5.43
C GLN A 126 -11.31 -13.12 -5.26
N VAL A 127 -10.98 -12.57 -4.09
CA VAL A 127 -9.64 -12.03 -3.86
C VAL A 127 -8.61 -13.16 -3.71
N PHE A 128 -8.99 -14.30 -3.11
CA PHE A 128 -8.13 -15.49 -3.05
C PHE A 128 -7.83 -16.07 -4.43
N GLU A 129 -8.75 -15.97 -5.39
CA GLU A 129 -8.50 -16.39 -6.78
C GLU A 129 -7.44 -15.56 -7.51
N LEU A 130 -7.14 -14.34 -7.02
CA LEU A 130 -6.04 -13.52 -7.56
C LEU A 130 -4.66 -14.09 -7.22
N TRP A 131 -4.57 -15.10 -6.35
CA TRP A 131 -3.31 -15.73 -5.95
C TRP A 131 -2.72 -16.60 -7.07
N LYS A 132 -2.18 -15.93 -8.09
CA LYS A 132 -1.56 -16.58 -9.26
C LYS A 132 -0.03 -16.42 -9.30
N TYR A 133 0.53 -15.54 -8.47
CA TYR A 133 1.94 -15.12 -8.56
C TYR A 133 2.66 -14.98 -7.21
N GLY A 134 2.19 -15.65 -6.16
CA GLY A 134 2.84 -15.59 -4.83
C GLY A 134 2.59 -14.30 -4.06
N GLN A 135 1.64 -13.46 -4.50
CA GLN A 135 1.24 -12.24 -3.81
C GLN A 135 -0.18 -12.41 -3.25
N SER A 136 -0.35 -12.07 -1.97
CA SER A 136 -1.63 -12.21 -1.26
C SER A 136 -2.40 -10.90 -1.35
N ALA A 137 -3.28 -10.80 -2.35
CA ALA A 137 -4.28 -9.75 -2.40
C ALA A 137 -5.28 -9.94 -1.26
N TYR A 138 -5.90 -8.85 -0.79
CA TYR A 138 -6.96 -8.91 0.21
C TYR A 138 -7.95 -7.74 0.06
N VAL A 139 -9.11 -7.87 0.70
CA VAL A 139 -10.11 -6.80 0.81
C VAL A 139 -9.61 -5.76 1.84
N PRO A 140 -9.42 -4.48 1.46
CA PRO A 140 -8.86 -3.48 2.37
C PRO A 140 -9.78 -3.21 3.58
N SER A 141 -9.19 -2.91 4.74
CA SER A 141 -9.93 -2.39 5.89
C SER A 141 -10.41 -0.95 5.65
N VAL A 142 -11.30 -0.43 6.50
CA VAL A 142 -11.70 0.99 6.46
C VAL A 142 -10.49 1.93 6.55
N ALA A 143 -9.51 1.63 7.42
CA ALA A 143 -8.34 2.48 7.58
C ALA A 143 -7.46 2.46 6.32
N GLN A 144 -7.31 1.31 5.68
CA GLN A 144 -6.55 1.19 4.42
C GLN A 144 -7.25 1.91 3.26
N MET A 145 -8.58 1.88 3.21
CA MET A 145 -9.35 2.66 2.24
C MET A 145 -9.20 4.18 2.45
N ARG A 146 -9.06 4.65 3.70
CA ARG A 146 -8.75 6.07 3.98
C ARG A 146 -7.37 6.47 3.45
N LEU A 147 -6.37 5.60 3.60
CA LEU A 147 -5.04 5.83 3.03
C LEU A 147 -5.11 5.89 1.50
N LEU A 148 -5.86 4.97 0.88
CA LEU A 148 -6.04 4.95 -0.57
C LEU A 148 -6.74 6.21 -1.08
N TYR A 149 -7.80 6.64 -0.40
CA TYR A 149 -8.51 7.87 -0.71
C TYR A 149 -7.59 9.10 -0.66
N ALA A 150 -6.74 9.20 0.36
CA ALA A 150 -5.80 10.31 0.51
C ALA A 150 -4.72 10.35 -0.60
N SER A 151 -4.33 9.19 -1.13
CA SER A 151 -3.33 9.06 -2.20
C SER A 151 -3.92 9.01 -3.61
N ARG A 152 -5.25 8.98 -3.75
CA ARG A 152 -5.98 8.70 -5.00
C ARG A 152 -5.49 9.54 -6.18
N GLU A 153 -5.39 10.86 -6.00
CA GLU A 153 -4.97 11.79 -7.05
C GLU A 153 -3.52 11.55 -7.50
N ALA A 154 -2.65 11.16 -6.57
CA ALA A 154 -1.25 10.85 -6.87
C ALA A 154 -1.09 9.51 -7.60
N VAL A 155 -1.97 8.53 -7.35
CA VAL A 155 -1.83 7.18 -7.94
C VAL A 155 -2.62 6.97 -9.22
N ASN A 156 -3.74 7.67 -9.41
CA ASN A 156 -4.59 7.50 -10.60
C ASN A 156 -3.84 7.65 -11.93
N PRO A 157 -2.93 8.62 -12.13
CA PRO A 157 -2.16 8.72 -13.38
C PRO A 157 -1.35 7.45 -13.69
N TYR A 158 -0.78 6.82 -12.67
CA TYR A 158 -0.01 5.59 -12.83
C TYR A 158 -0.91 4.37 -13.09
N ILE A 159 -2.08 4.32 -12.45
CA ILE A 159 -3.09 3.29 -12.73
C ILE A 159 -3.50 3.35 -14.22
N GLU A 160 -3.81 4.54 -14.74
CA GLU A 160 -4.16 4.75 -16.15
C GLU A 160 -3.02 4.38 -17.10
N GLN A 161 -1.80 4.82 -16.78
CA GLN A 161 -0.62 4.53 -17.57
C GLN A 161 -0.26 3.04 -17.61
N CYS A 162 -0.68 2.27 -16.60
CA CYS A 162 -0.56 0.82 -16.56
C CYS A 162 -1.78 0.09 -17.20
N GLY A 163 -2.72 0.81 -17.79
CA GLY A 163 -3.92 0.24 -18.42
C GLY A 163 -5.04 -0.12 -17.44
N GLY A 164 -4.94 0.32 -16.19
CA GLY A 164 -5.92 0.12 -15.14
C GLY A 164 -7.13 1.04 -15.22
N MET A 165 -8.11 0.79 -14.35
CA MET A 165 -9.26 1.64 -14.13
C MET A 165 -8.97 2.61 -12.96
N PRO A 166 -8.98 3.93 -13.19
CA PRO A 166 -8.84 4.94 -12.14
C PRO A 166 -9.78 4.69 -10.96
N ILE A 167 -9.32 5.04 -9.78
CA ILE A 167 -10.18 5.05 -8.60
C ILE A 167 -11.13 6.24 -8.73
N PRO A 168 -12.45 6.01 -8.73
CA PRO A 168 -13.44 7.02 -9.08
C PRO A 168 -13.58 8.07 -7.98
N ASP A 169 -13.82 9.31 -8.41
CA ASP A 169 -14.20 10.45 -7.58
C ASP A 169 -15.71 10.78 -7.66
N SER A 170 -16.45 10.09 -8.53
CA SER A 170 -17.87 10.31 -8.78
C SER A 170 -18.77 9.60 -7.76
N ALA A 171 -19.84 10.25 -7.32
CA ALA A 171 -20.74 9.72 -6.28
C ALA A 171 -21.43 8.40 -6.66
N ASN A 172 -21.67 8.16 -7.96
CA ASN A 172 -22.45 7.01 -8.43
C ASN A 172 -21.63 5.72 -8.55
N GLU A 173 -20.30 5.80 -8.54
CA GLU A 173 -19.42 4.66 -8.81
C GLU A 173 -18.40 4.44 -7.69
N CYS A 174 -18.54 5.12 -6.55
CA CYS A 174 -17.49 5.21 -5.54
C CYS A 174 -17.61 4.26 -4.35
N TRP A 175 -18.64 3.42 -4.28
CA TRP A 175 -18.87 2.55 -3.12
C TRP A 175 -18.13 1.22 -3.24
N TYR A 176 -17.28 0.95 -2.25
CA TYR A 176 -16.46 -0.25 -2.17
C TYR A 176 -16.67 -0.97 -0.86
N TRP A 177 -16.71 -2.29 -0.90
CA TRP A 177 -16.59 -3.10 0.30
C TRP A 177 -15.24 -2.86 0.98
N THR A 178 -15.30 -2.78 2.31
CA THR A 178 -14.14 -2.96 3.18
C THR A 178 -14.27 -4.30 3.89
N SER A 179 -13.20 -4.79 4.47
CA SER A 179 -13.20 -6.02 5.28
C SER A 179 -13.60 -5.80 6.75
N THR A 180 -14.02 -4.59 7.12
CA THR A 180 -14.36 -4.22 8.51
C THR A 180 -15.86 -4.38 8.79
N GLU A 181 -16.22 -5.17 9.79
CA GLU A 181 -17.60 -5.34 10.27
C GLU A 181 -18.10 -4.11 11.08
N VAL A 182 -19.42 -3.98 11.21
CA VAL A 182 -20.03 -2.90 12.02
C VAL A 182 -20.10 -3.32 13.49
N ALA A 183 -19.49 -2.54 14.38
CA ALA A 183 -19.51 -2.79 15.82
C ALA A 183 -20.94 -2.94 16.37
N GLY A 184 -21.21 -4.06 17.06
CA GLY A 184 -22.52 -4.42 17.61
C GLY A 184 -23.55 -4.88 16.57
N GLN A 185 -23.17 -4.97 15.29
CA GLN A 185 -24.00 -5.44 14.19
C GLN A 185 -23.23 -6.38 13.24
N GLU A 186 -22.17 -7.01 13.74
CA GLU A 186 -21.22 -7.83 12.97
C GLU A 186 -21.92 -8.99 12.26
N THR A 187 -23.00 -9.52 12.85
CA THR A 187 -23.77 -10.62 12.26
C THR A 187 -24.57 -10.21 11.01
N ALA A 188 -24.76 -8.92 10.75
CA ALA A 188 -25.66 -8.44 9.71
C ALA A 188 -25.04 -7.42 8.75
N LYS A 189 -24.08 -6.61 9.21
CA LYS A 189 -23.58 -5.45 8.46
C LYS A 189 -22.06 -5.37 8.45
N ALA A 190 -21.54 -4.82 7.36
CA ALA A 190 -20.16 -4.40 7.20
C ALA A 190 -20.10 -2.97 6.63
N TRP A 191 -18.91 -2.38 6.62
CA TRP A 191 -18.72 -1.02 6.12
C TRP A 191 -18.45 -0.99 4.62
N LEU A 192 -19.22 -0.17 3.91
CA LEU A 192 -18.78 0.39 2.63
C LEU A 192 -17.95 1.65 2.86
N TYR A 193 -17.01 1.91 1.95
CA TYR A 193 -16.25 3.14 1.87
C TYR A 193 -16.49 3.85 0.54
N SER A 194 -16.73 5.16 0.57
CA SER A 194 -16.89 6.00 -0.62
C SER A 194 -15.54 6.59 -1.02
N THR A 195 -15.00 6.18 -2.17
CA THR A 195 -13.79 6.80 -2.73
C THR A 195 -14.04 8.20 -3.30
N GLY A 196 -15.30 8.64 -3.42
CA GLY A 196 -15.67 9.96 -3.94
C GLY A 196 -15.75 11.03 -2.84
N SER A 197 -16.13 10.64 -1.63
CA SER A 197 -16.37 11.57 -0.51
C SER A 197 -15.58 11.25 0.77
N GLY A 198 -14.97 10.07 0.85
CA GLY A 198 -14.28 9.58 2.04
C GLY A 198 -15.21 9.11 3.16
N THR A 199 -16.54 9.07 2.94
CA THR A 199 -17.52 8.63 3.94
C THR A 199 -17.64 7.11 4.00
N ILE A 200 -18.14 6.60 5.12
CA ILE A 200 -18.49 5.19 5.30
C ILE A 200 -20.00 5.00 5.45
N GLN A 201 -20.50 3.84 5.05
CA GLN A 201 -21.92 3.49 5.17
C GLN A 201 -22.10 2.05 5.69
N GLU A 202 -22.88 1.90 6.75
CA GLU A 202 -23.29 0.58 7.23
C GLU A 202 -24.18 -0.09 6.17
N THR A 203 -23.81 -1.28 5.74
CA THR A 203 -24.52 -1.97 4.65
C THR A 203 -24.76 -3.43 4.99
N PRO A 204 -25.97 -3.97 4.74
CA PRO A 204 -26.24 -5.39 4.90
C PRO A 204 -25.28 -6.24 4.06
N LYS A 205 -24.67 -7.26 4.68
CA LYS A 205 -23.61 -8.07 4.06
C LYS A 205 -23.99 -8.79 2.77
N TRP A 206 -25.28 -9.07 2.58
CA TRP A 206 -25.79 -9.77 1.39
C TRP A 206 -25.84 -8.88 0.13
N GLN A 207 -25.64 -7.56 0.24
CA GLN A 207 -25.65 -6.68 -0.92
C GLN A 207 -24.38 -6.81 -1.74
N ALA A 208 -24.52 -6.78 -3.07
CA ALA A 208 -23.37 -6.83 -3.97
C ALA A 208 -22.73 -5.45 -4.14
N HIS A 209 -21.45 -5.34 -3.80
CA HIS A 209 -20.62 -4.17 -4.09
C HIS A 209 -19.23 -4.61 -4.53
N LYS A 210 -18.54 -3.73 -5.25
CA LYS A 210 -17.19 -3.99 -5.74
C LYS A 210 -16.15 -3.94 -4.63
N VAL A 211 -15.03 -4.61 -4.89
CA VAL A 211 -13.80 -4.50 -4.11
C VAL A 211 -12.71 -3.94 -5.01
N ARG A 212 -11.87 -3.05 -4.48
CA ARG A 212 -10.59 -2.69 -5.07
C ARG A 212 -9.50 -3.33 -4.23
N PRO A 213 -8.95 -4.48 -4.62
CA PRO A 213 -8.02 -5.24 -3.77
C PRO A 213 -6.72 -4.48 -3.55
N ILE A 214 -6.07 -4.77 -2.43
CA ILE A 214 -4.74 -4.25 -2.13
C ILE A 214 -3.79 -5.39 -1.73
N ILE A 215 -2.49 -5.10 -1.73
CA ILE A 215 -1.42 -6.01 -1.33
C ILE A 215 -0.56 -5.30 -0.29
N THR A 216 -0.13 -6.04 0.73
CA THR A 216 0.95 -5.62 1.62
C THR A 216 2.29 -5.88 0.93
N LEU A 217 3.09 -4.84 0.80
CA LEU A 217 4.42 -4.92 0.21
C LEU A 217 5.38 -5.50 1.24
N SER A 218 6.07 -6.59 0.91
CA SER A 218 7.19 -7.13 1.69
C SER A 218 8.51 -6.89 0.94
N GLU A 219 9.63 -6.96 1.65
CA GLU A 219 10.97 -7.03 1.01
C GLU A 219 11.14 -8.30 0.17
#